data_AF-A0A134AGS1-F1
#
_entry.id   AF-A0A134AGS1-F1
#
_cell.length_a   1.000
_cell.length_b   1.000
_cell.length_c   1.000
_cell.angle_alpha   90.00
_cell.angle_beta   90.00
_cell.angle_gamma   90.00
#
_symmetry.space_group_name_H-M   'P 1'
#
loop_
_entity.id
_entity.type
_entity.pdbx_description
1 polymer ?
#
loop_
_entity_poly.entity_id
_entity_poly.type
_entity_poly.pdbx_seq_one_letter_code
_entity_poly.pdbx_strand_id
1 'polypeptide(L)'
;MATNKRYYWIKLKEEFFTDKRIKRLRRISGGDTYTIIYLKLLLLSLKDEGKLYYDGVESDFIKELALTIDETDDDVMVTVNYLIN
;
A
#
# COMPACT_ATOMS: atom_id res chain seq x y z
N MET A 1 15.04 7.57 -27.01
CA MET A 1 13.58 7.35 -27.09
C MET A 1 12.96 7.93 -25.84
N ALA A 2 12.05 8.91 -25.96
CA ALA A 2 11.37 9.47 -24.80
C ALA A 2 10.44 8.40 -24.22
N THR A 3 10.75 7.90 -23.02
CA THR A 3 9.86 7.01 -22.28
C THR A 3 8.58 7.76 -21.99
N ASN A 4 7.51 7.38 -22.68
CA ASN A 4 6.18 7.97 -22.51
C ASN A 4 5.78 7.78 -21.03
N LYS A 5 5.70 8.86 -20.25
CA LYS A 5 5.29 8.78 -18.83
C LYS A 5 3.87 8.23 -18.77
N ARG A 6 3.72 6.96 -18.39
CA ARG A 6 2.41 6.36 -18.12
C ARG A 6 1.93 6.90 -16.77
N TYR A 7 0.93 7.76 -16.81
CA TYR A 7 0.19 8.16 -15.61
C TYR A 7 -0.74 7.02 -15.22
N TYR A 8 -0.53 6.45 -14.04
CA TYR A 8 -1.41 5.43 -13.48
C TYR A 8 -2.43 6.12 -12.59
N TRP A 9 -3.71 5.99 -12.95
CA TRP A 9 -4.83 6.38 -12.09
C TRP A 9 -5.30 5.13 -11.35
N ILE A 10 -5.50 5.21 -10.04
CA ILE A 10 -6.14 4.12 -9.29
C ILE A 10 -7.64 4.22 -9.54
N LYS A 11 -8.21 3.20 -10.18
CA LYS A 11 -9.66 3.01 -10.19
C LYS A 11 -10.03 2.15 -8.98
N LEU A 12 -10.62 2.78 -7.96
CA LEU A 12 -11.12 2.06 -6.80
C LEU A 12 -12.46 1.41 -7.11
N LYS A 13 -12.72 0.28 -6.45
CA LYS A 13 -14.06 -0.31 -6.41
C LYS A 13 -15.02 0.67 -5.73
N GLU A 14 -16.25 0.74 -6.22
CA GLU A 14 -17.28 1.66 -5.70
C GLU A 14 -17.50 1.44 -4.20
N GLU A 15 -17.43 0.18 -3.78
CA GLU A 15 -17.66 -0.26 -2.43
C GLU A 15 -16.44 -0.13 -1.50
N PHE A 16 -15.27 0.34 -1.98
CA PHE A 16 -14.01 0.31 -1.22
C PHE A 16 -14.15 0.85 0.22
N PHE A 17 -14.68 2.07 0.39
CA PHE A 17 -14.86 2.64 1.72
C PHE A 17 -16.08 2.10 2.48
N THR A 18 -16.97 1.39 1.80
CA THR A 18 -18.14 0.76 2.42
C THR A 18 -17.86 -0.67 2.90
N ASP A 19 -16.81 -1.29 2.36
CA ASP A 19 -16.33 -2.61 2.74
C ASP A 19 -16.05 -2.67 4.25
N LYS A 20 -16.57 -3.71 4.91
CA LYS A 20 -16.43 -3.90 6.36
C LYS A 20 -14.96 -4.01 6.79
N ARG A 21 -14.09 -4.59 5.96
CA ARG A 21 -12.64 -4.70 6.21
C ARG A 21 -11.98 -3.33 6.21
N ILE A 22 -12.33 -2.46 5.25
CA ILE A 22 -11.79 -1.09 5.18
C ILE A 22 -12.36 -0.23 6.31
N LYS A 23 -13.65 -0.35 6.63
CA LYS A 23 -14.24 0.30 7.81
C LYS A 23 -13.59 -0.13 9.11
N ARG A 24 -13.23 -1.41 9.25
CA ARG A 24 -12.54 -1.92 10.43
C ARG A 24 -11.10 -1.40 10.52
N LEU A 25 -10.35 -1.37 9.40
CA LEU A 25 -9.01 -0.78 9.34
C LEU A 25 -9.01 0.66 9.84
N ARG A 26 -9.95 1.47 9.32
CA ARG A 26 -10.12 2.89 9.66
C ARG A 26 -10.54 3.16 11.11
N ARG A 27 -11.02 2.15 11.84
CA ARG A 27 -11.45 2.28 13.25
C ARG A 27 -10.32 2.04 14.23
N ILE A 28 -9.18 1.50 13.79
CA ILE A 28 -7.98 1.36 14.62
C ILE A 28 -7.35 2.75 14.78
N SER A 29 -6.68 3.01 15.90
CA SER A 29 -5.87 4.23 16.05
C SER A 29 -4.86 4.32 14.88
N GLY A 30 -4.80 5.45 14.19
CA GLY A 30 -3.98 5.59 12.98
C GLY A 30 -4.59 4.97 11.71
N GLY A 31 -5.84 4.50 11.76
CA GLY A 31 -6.49 3.82 10.63
C GLY A 31 -6.62 4.64 9.34
N ASP A 32 -6.62 5.98 9.44
CA ASP A 32 -6.56 6.86 8.28
C ASP A 32 -5.19 6.76 7.57
N THR A 33 -4.09 6.75 8.34
CA THR A 33 -2.72 6.50 7.84
C THR A 33 -2.62 5.14 7.18
N TYR A 34 -3.12 4.08 7.83
CA TYR A 34 -3.06 2.73 7.27
C TYR A 34 -3.88 2.58 5.99
N THR A 35 -4.98 3.33 5.87
CA THR A 35 -5.76 3.36 4.63
C THR A 35 -4.98 4.04 3.50
N ILE A 36 -4.25 5.12 3.79
CA ILE A 36 -3.38 5.79 2.81
C ILE A 36 -2.25 4.85 2.39
N ILE A 37 -1.60 4.17 3.34
CA ILE A 37 -0.58 3.16 3.06
C ILE A 37 -1.13 2.08 2.13
N TYR A 38 -2.31 1.53 2.43
CA TYR A 38 -2.91 0.52 1.56
C TYR A 38 -3.17 1.04 0.14
N LEU A 39 -3.63 2.28 -0.01
CA LEU A 39 -3.81 2.91 -1.33
C LEU A 39 -2.47 3.13 -2.06
N LYS A 40 -1.41 3.52 -1.34
CA LYS A 40 -0.04 3.62 -1.91
C LYS A 40 0.45 2.25 -2.40
N LEU A 41 0.24 1.18 -1.62
CA LEU A 41 0.60 -0.19 -2.01
C LEU A 41 -0.20 -0.66 -3.23
N LEU A 42 -1.50 -0.38 -3.28
CA LEU A 42 -2.33 -0.66 -4.47
C LEU A 42 -1.76 0.05 -5.71
N LEU A 43 -1.43 1.34 -5.60
CA LEU A 43 -0.83 2.10 -6.70
C LEU A 43 0.52 1.52 -7.16
N LEU A 44 1.40 1.19 -6.20
CA LEU A 44 2.71 0.64 -6.45
C LEU A 44 2.60 -0.68 -7.24
N SER A 45 1.69 -1.55 -6.80
CA SER A 45 1.47 -2.86 -7.41
C SER A 45 0.91 -2.83 -8.84
N LEU A 46 0.36 -1.70 -9.31
CA LEU A 46 -0.24 -1.60 -10.65
C LEU A 46 0.76 -1.83 -11.78
N LYS A 47 2.05 -1.54 -11.54
CA LYS A 47 3.11 -1.76 -12.53
C LYS A 47 3.43 -3.25 -12.72
N ASP A 48 3.09 -4.06 -11.72
CA ASP A 48 3.55 -5.43 -11.55
C ASP A 48 2.38 -6.42 -11.38
N GLU A 49 1.25 -6.12 -12.02
CA GLU A 49 0.05 -6.97 -12.03
C GLU A 49 -0.46 -7.32 -10.62
N GLY A 50 -0.40 -6.36 -9.69
CA GLY A 50 -0.87 -6.54 -8.32
C GLY A 50 0.15 -7.18 -7.38
N LYS A 51 1.42 -7.30 -7.80
CA LYS A 51 2.50 -7.82 -6.97
C LYS A 51 3.34 -6.70 -6.37
N LEU A 52 3.95 -7.00 -5.24
CA LEU A 52 4.98 -6.18 -4.60
C LEU A 52 6.22 -7.07 -4.48
N TYR A 53 7.38 -6.50 -4.76
CA TYR A 53 8.65 -7.24 -4.77
C TYR A 53 9.58 -6.73 -3.69
N TYR A 54 10.50 -7.62 -3.30
CA TYR A 54 11.61 -7.32 -2.41
C TYR A 54 12.89 -7.43 -3.23
N ASP A 55 13.55 -6.29 -3.42
CA ASP A 55 14.78 -6.14 -4.19
C ASP A 55 16.03 -6.41 -3.33
N GLY A 56 15.89 -6.52 -2.00
CA GLY A 56 16.97 -6.81 -1.08
C GLY A 56 17.86 -5.61 -0.75
N VAL A 57 17.30 -4.40 -0.88
CA VAL A 57 17.96 -3.13 -0.56
C VAL A 57 17.95 -2.87 0.95
N GLU A 58 16.86 -3.22 1.61
CA GLU A 58 16.70 -3.09 3.06
C GLU A 58 16.93 -4.43 3.78
N SER A 59 16.83 -4.45 5.12
CA SER A 59 17.00 -5.69 5.90
C SER A 59 15.81 -6.65 5.77
N ASP A 60 14.64 -6.14 5.43
CA ASP A 60 13.41 -6.91 5.27
C ASP A 60 12.41 -6.20 4.34
N PHE A 61 11.38 -6.95 3.95
CA PHE A 61 10.35 -6.49 3.02
C PHE A 61 9.54 -5.29 3.53
N ILE A 62 9.27 -5.20 4.84
CA ILE A 62 8.46 -4.11 5.40
C ILE A 62 9.24 -2.80 5.31
N LYS A 63 10.51 -2.81 5.70
CA LYS A 63 11.38 -1.64 5.59
C LYS A 63 11.56 -1.19 4.16
N GLU A 64 11.72 -2.12 3.22
CA GLU A 64 11.85 -1.76 1.82
C GLU A 64 10.56 -1.14 1.27
N LEU A 65 9.40 -1.68 1.65
CA LEU A 65 8.12 -1.07 1.31
C LEU A 65 7.99 0.32 1.93
N ALA A 66 8.32 0.48 3.21
CA ALA A 66 8.27 1.75 3.92
C ALA A 66 9.14 2.82 3.25
N LEU A 67 10.38 2.46 2.90
CA LEU A 67 11.27 3.31 2.11
C LEU A 67 10.67 3.65 0.74
N THR A 68 10.10 2.66 0.04
CA THR A 68 9.57 2.83 -1.33
C THR A 68 8.38 3.78 -1.38
N ILE A 69 7.51 3.75 -0.36
CA ILE A 69 6.29 4.54 -0.31
C ILE A 69 6.40 5.80 0.57
N ASP A 70 7.58 6.04 1.15
CA ASP A 70 7.90 7.15 2.05
C ASP A 70 6.96 7.20 3.27
N GLU A 71 6.98 6.12 4.05
CA GLU A 71 6.17 5.92 5.27
C GLU A 71 7.03 5.28 6.36
N THR A 72 6.52 5.20 7.60
CA THR A 72 7.27 4.60 8.71
C THR A 72 7.19 3.07 8.70
N ASP A 73 8.27 2.40 9.14
CA ASP A 73 8.33 0.94 9.28
C ASP A 73 7.16 0.38 10.12
N ASP A 74 6.85 1.05 11.23
CA ASP A 74 5.79 0.64 12.16
C ASP A 74 4.40 0.72 11.51
N ASP A 75 4.09 1.82 10.80
CA ASP A 75 2.79 1.99 10.16
C ASP A 75 2.60 1.01 8.99
N VAL A 76 3.67 0.76 8.23
CA VAL A 76 3.65 -0.23 7.15
C VAL A 76 3.50 -1.65 7.71
N MET A 77 4.22 -1.98 8.78
CA MET A 77 4.11 -3.27 9.47
C MET A 77 2.69 -3.52 9.96
N VAL A 78 2.06 -2.54 10.64
CA VAL A 78 0.68 -2.66 11.11
C VAL A 78 -0.29 -2.84 9.93
N THR A 79 -0.11 -2.06 8.87
CA THR A 79 -0.97 -2.14 7.68
C THR A 79 -0.86 -3.49 6.99
N VAL A 80 0.36 -3.96 6.70
CA VAL A 80 0.59 -5.25 6.02
C VAL A 80 0.08 -6.41 6.86
N ASN A 81 0.33 -6.41 8.18
CA ASN A 81 -0.19 -7.42 9.08
C ASN A 81 -1.72 -7.44 9.11
N TYR A 82 -2.38 -6.29 9.06
CA TYR A 82 -3.84 -6.24 8.98
C TYR A 82 -4.39 -6.86 7.68
N LEU A 83 -3.68 -6.68 6.56
CA LEU A 83 -4.15 -7.12 5.24
C LEU A 83 -3.95 -8.61 4.97
N ILE A 84 -2.94 -9.24 5.60
CA ILE A 84 -2.63 -10.66 5.43
C ILE A 84 -3.51 -11.57 6.31
N ASN A 85 -4.05 -11.04 7.41
CA ASN A 85 -4.90 -11.76 8.36
C ASN A 85 -6.40 -11.68 8.03
#